data_AF-A0A1W1ZKB9-F1
#
_entry.id   AF-A0A1W1ZKB9-F1
#
_cell.length_a   1.000
_cell.length_b   1.000
_cell.length_c   1.000
_cell.angle_alpha   90.00
_cell.angle_beta   90.00
_cell.angle_gamma   90.00
#
_symmetry.space_group_name_H-M   'P 1'
#
loop_
_entity.id
_entity.type
_entity.pdbx_description
1 polymer ?
#
loop_
_entity_poly.entity_id
_entity_poly.type
_entity_poly.pdbx_seq_one_letter_code
_entity_poly.pdbx_strand_id
1 'polypeptide(L)'
;MTGSSNKNGIFVVVTGILWVAVTLMAWYGYWYQGIFVSLVMMLLYLITGARLNGKLDKSFMVYPILSWFVLWVVSFGLVGYYSSMFRGSAPTFTLLGFHPSFAWVFIAWVGSVLTLSLGFYINRDKWLSRKDWEEYQAKIKRMNQELSKGVK
;
A
#
# COMPACT_ATOMS: atom_id res chain seq x y z
N MET A 1 -29.66 8.29 0.52
CA MET A 1 -28.27 8.46 0.06
C MET A 1 -27.74 9.74 0.69
N THR A 2 -26.76 9.68 1.61
CA THR A 2 -25.82 10.76 2.03
C THR A 2 -25.30 10.47 3.44
N GLY A 3 -24.08 9.96 3.56
CA GLY A 3 -23.45 9.71 4.86
C GLY A 3 -22.04 9.12 4.77
N SER A 4 -21.68 8.46 3.67
CA SER A 4 -20.34 7.88 3.47
C SER A 4 -19.36 8.77 2.67
N SER A 5 -19.82 9.90 2.11
CA SER A 5 -19.03 10.71 1.17
C SER A 5 -17.91 11.53 1.84
N ASN A 6 -18.14 12.07 3.04
CA ASN A 6 -17.21 13.05 3.65
C ASN A 6 -15.85 12.46 4.04
N LYS A 7 -15.82 11.22 4.53
CA LYS A 7 -14.56 10.58 4.97
C LYS A 7 -13.64 10.30 3.79
N ASN A 8 -14.17 9.82 2.67
CA ASN A 8 -13.36 9.55 1.48
C ASN A 8 -12.83 10.85 0.87
N GLY A 9 -13.61 11.94 0.90
CA GLY A 9 -13.15 13.26 0.48
C GLY A 9 -11.95 13.77 1.28
N ILE A 10 -11.96 13.62 2.61
CA ILE A 10 -10.84 14.02 3.47
C ILE A 10 -9.57 13.24 3.12
N PHE A 11 -9.66 11.91 2.94
CA PHE A 11 -8.48 11.11 2.58
C PHE A 11 -7.87 11.56 1.24
N VAL A 12 -8.71 11.85 0.23
CA VAL A 12 -8.26 12.35 -1.07
C VAL A 12 -7.55 13.70 -0.94
N VAL A 13 -8.14 14.65 -0.22
CA VAL A 13 -7.54 15.98 0.01
C VAL A 13 -6.20 15.85 0.73
N VAL A 14 -6.13 15.05 1.81
CA VAL A 14 -4.88 14.82 2.55
C VAL A 14 -3.82 14.18 1.66
N THR A 15 -4.16 13.16 0.86
CA THR A 15 -3.21 12.57 -0.09
C THR A 15 -2.74 13.56 -1.14
N GLY A 16 -3.61 14.45 -1.62
CA GLY A 16 -3.24 15.52 -2.55
C GLY A 16 -2.25 16.51 -1.95
N ILE A 17 -2.46 16.93 -0.70
CA ILE A 17 -1.53 17.80 0.04
C ILE A 17 -0.17 17.11 0.22
N LEU A 18 -0.17 15.84 0.63
CA LEU A 18 1.05 15.06 0.80
C LEU A 18 1.81 14.92 -0.51
N TRP A 19 1.11 14.75 -1.64
CA TRP A 19 1.74 14.69 -2.95
C TRP A 19 2.48 15.98 -3.28
N VAL A 20 1.82 17.14 -3.12
CA VAL A 20 2.46 18.45 -3.30
C VAL A 20 3.66 18.61 -2.36
N ALA A 21 3.53 18.21 -1.10
CA ALA A 21 4.63 18.27 -0.14
C ALA A 21 5.84 17.43 -0.57
N VAL A 22 5.62 16.20 -1.05
CA VAL A 22 6.69 15.33 -1.58
C VAL A 22 7.38 15.98 -2.78
N THR A 23 6.61 16.53 -3.71
CA THR A 23 7.16 17.20 -4.91
C THR A 23 8.02 18.40 -4.53
N LEU A 24 7.55 19.23 -3.58
CA LEU A 24 8.33 20.38 -3.10
C LEU A 24 9.60 19.92 -2.36
N MET A 25 9.51 18.91 -1.49
CA MET A 25 10.68 18.37 -0.80
C MET A 25 11.73 17.84 -1.77
N ALA A 26 11.29 17.13 -2.82
CA ALA A 26 12.17 16.68 -3.90
C ALA A 26 12.84 17.88 -4.59
N TRP A 27 12.07 18.91 -4.95
CA TRP A 27 12.60 20.10 -5.64
C TRP A 27 13.66 20.86 -4.83
N TYR A 28 13.46 20.98 -3.51
CA TYR A 28 14.38 21.67 -2.61
C TYR A 28 15.52 20.79 -2.08
N GLY A 29 15.65 19.54 -2.54
CA GLY A 29 16.75 18.66 -2.18
C GLY A 29 16.56 17.85 -0.89
N TYR A 30 15.39 17.92 -0.25
CA TYR A 30 15.02 17.11 0.92
C TYR A 30 14.55 15.69 0.54
N TRP A 31 15.32 15.03 -0.33
CA TRP A 31 14.96 13.74 -0.92
C TRP A 31 14.72 12.65 0.13
N TYR A 32 15.56 12.60 1.17
CA TYR A 32 15.48 11.56 2.20
C TYR A 32 14.21 11.72 3.06
N GLN A 33 13.89 12.94 3.48
CA GLN A 33 12.67 13.26 4.21
C GLN A 33 11.43 13.02 3.34
N GLY A 34 11.51 13.37 2.05
CA GLY A 34 10.44 13.14 1.08
C GLY A 34 10.05 11.66 0.94
N ILE A 35 10.98 10.72 1.13
CA ILE A 35 10.69 9.28 1.12
C ILE A 35 9.75 8.89 2.27
N PHE A 36 9.96 9.40 3.49
CA PHE A 36 9.09 9.08 4.62
C PHE A 36 7.69 9.69 4.45
N VAL A 37 7.60 10.91 3.91
CA VAL A 37 6.30 11.52 3.57
C VAL A 37 5.58 10.71 2.50
N SER A 38 6.31 10.24 1.48
CA SER A 38 5.77 9.35 0.45
C SER A 38 5.28 8.03 1.03
N LEU A 39 5.97 7.49 2.04
CA LEU A 39 5.57 6.26 2.71
C LEU A 39 4.26 6.42 3.49
N VAL A 40 4.07 7.55 4.17
CA VAL A 40 2.80 7.90 4.82
C VAL A 40 1.69 8.06 3.77
N MET A 41 1.98 8.70 2.65
CA MET A 41 1.03 8.82 1.54
C MET A 41 0.62 7.45 0.98
N MET A 42 1.58 6.54 0.78
CA MET A 42 1.31 5.16 0.33
C MET A 42 0.48 4.36 1.35
N LEU A 43 0.74 4.54 2.65
CA LEU A 43 -0.09 3.96 3.70
C LEU A 43 -1.55 4.42 3.60
N LEU A 44 -1.79 5.70 3.34
CA LEU A 44 -3.15 6.24 3.16
C LEU A 44 -3.83 5.66 1.91
N TYR A 45 -3.08 5.48 0.81
CA TYR A 45 -3.61 4.81 -0.38
C TYR A 45 -3.97 3.36 -0.11
N LEU A 46 -3.12 2.60 0.59
CA LEU A 46 -3.41 1.21 0.97
C LEU A 46 -4.65 1.12 1.87
N ILE A 47 -4.77 1.99 2.87
CA ILE A 47 -5.95 2.06 3.75
C ILE A 47 -7.21 2.37 2.94
N THR A 48 -7.12 3.30 1.98
CA THR A 48 -8.26 3.68 1.14
C THR A 48 -8.67 2.55 0.21
N GLY A 49 -7.70 1.84 -0.40
CA GLY A 49 -7.95 0.70 -1.28
C GLY A 49 -8.47 -0.55 -0.54
N ALA A 50 -8.08 -0.75 0.71
CA ALA A 50 -8.49 -1.90 1.52
C ALA A 50 -9.86 -1.72 2.20
N ARG A 51 -10.50 -0.56 2.11
CA ARG A 51 -11.82 -0.33 2.72
C ARG A 51 -12.91 -1.01 1.92
N LEU A 52 -13.54 -2.04 2.49
CA LEU A 52 -14.80 -2.57 1.99
C LEU A 52 -15.98 -1.87 2.66
N ASN A 53 -16.91 -1.37 1.83
CA ASN A 53 -18.12 -0.68 2.30
C ASN A 53 -17.83 0.45 3.30
N GLY A 54 -16.67 1.12 3.17
CA GLY A 54 -16.24 2.22 4.05
C GLY A 54 -15.72 1.79 5.42
N LYS A 55 -15.57 0.48 5.70
CA LYS A 55 -14.99 -0.05 6.94
C LYS A 55 -13.69 -0.79 6.63
N LEU A 56 -12.69 -0.59 7.49
CA LEU A 56 -11.45 -1.35 7.47
C LEU A 56 -11.47 -2.32 8.63
N ASP A 57 -11.30 -3.61 8.37
CA ASP A 57 -11.18 -4.61 9.42
C ASP A 57 -9.86 -4.44 10.18
N LYS A 58 -9.91 -4.54 11.52
CA LYS A 58 -8.73 -4.32 12.37
C LYS A 58 -7.62 -5.34 12.09
N SER A 59 -7.94 -6.60 11.79
CA SER A 59 -6.91 -7.58 11.48
C SER A 59 -6.23 -7.25 10.15
N PHE A 60 -6.99 -6.80 9.15
CA PHE A 60 -6.43 -6.36 7.85
C PHE A 60 -5.51 -5.13 8.00
N MET A 61 -5.87 -4.23 8.93
CA MET A 61 -5.05 -3.07 9.27
C MET A 61 -3.74 -3.45 9.95
N VAL A 62 -3.75 -4.38 10.89
CA VAL A 62 -2.53 -4.86 11.58
C VAL A 62 -1.68 -5.69 10.62
N TYR A 63 -2.28 -6.65 9.93
CA TYR A 63 -1.63 -7.46 8.90
C TYR A 63 -2.56 -7.61 7.69
N PRO A 64 -2.19 -7.10 6.51
CA PRO A 64 -0.81 -6.80 6.12
C PRO A 64 -0.36 -5.33 6.20
N ILE A 65 -1.28 -4.38 6.39
CA ILE A 65 -1.00 -2.95 6.12
C ILE A 65 0.08 -2.37 7.05
N LEU A 66 -0.08 -2.52 8.36
CA LEU A 66 0.88 -1.96 9.31
C LEU A 66 2.24 -2.68 9.24
N SER A 67 2.23 -4.00 9.09
CA SER A 67 3.47 -4.76 8.89
C SER A 67 4.23 -4.32 7.64
N TRP A 68 3.53 -4.07 6.53
CA TRP A 68 4.12 -3.50 5.31
C TRP A 68 4.75 -2.13 5.57
N PHE A 69 4.04 -1.26 6.31
CA PHE A 69 4.56 0.07 6.64
C PHE A 69 5.83 0.01 7.51
N VAL A 70 5.82 -0.81 8.56
CA VAL A 70 6.97 -1.00 9.46
C VAL A 70 8.18 -1.54 8.69
N LEU A 71 7.96 -2.51 7.79
CA LEU A 71 9.03 -3.07 6.95
C LEU A 71 9.73 -1.97 6.13
N TRP A 72 8.98 -1.08 5.49
CA TRP A 72 9.55 0.03 4.72
C TRP A 72 10.23 1.08 5.58
N VAL A 73 9.66 1.43 6.75
CA VAL A 73 10.29 2.38 7.67
C VAL A 73 11.67 1.87 8.11
N VAL A 74 11.74 0.60 8.53
CA VAL A 74 13.00 -0.03 8.93
C VAL A 74 13.99 -0.07 7.77
N SER A 75 13.52 -0.45 6.58
CA SER A 75 14.34 -0.47 5.38
C SER A 75 14.96 0.87 5.05
N PHE A 76 14.15 1.95 4.94
CA PHE A 76 14.66 3.29 4.64
C PHE A 76 15.54 3.86 5.77
N GLY A 77 15.31 3.47 7.02
CA GLY A 77 16.24 3.74 8.12
C GLY A 77 17.62 3.12 7.87
N LEU A 78 17.66 1.85 7.48
CA LEU A 78 18.90 1.14 7.16
C LEU A 78 19.57 1.68 5.88
N VAL A 79 18.80 2.10 4.87
CA VAL A 79 19.34 2.82 3.71
C VAL A 79 20.07 4.08 4.16
N GLY A 80 19.45 4.89 5.03
CA GLY A 80 20.06 6.12 5.57
C GLY A 80 21.34 5.85 6.37
N TYR A 81 21.32 4.81 7.20
CA TYR A 81 22.48 4.38 7.98
C TYR A 81 23.65 3.95 7.08
N TYR A 82 23.43 2.98 6.18
CA TYR A 82 24.50 2.45 5.34
C TYR A 82 24.97 3.42 4.24
N SER A 83 24.09 4.29 3.73
CA SER A 83 24.50 5.35 2.80
C SER A 83 25.38 6.41 3.46
N SER A 84 25.17 6.69 4.75
CA SER A 84 26.01 7.60 5.51
C SER A 84 27.34 6.94 5.89
N MET A 85 27.30 5.66 6.29
CA MET A 85 28.49 4.89 6.67
C MET A 85 29.49 4.71 5.52
N PHE A 86 29.00 4.46 4.30
CA PHE A 86 29.83 4.23 3.12
C PHE A 86 29.88 5.43 2.18
N ARG A 87 29.64 6.65 2.69
CA ARG A 87 29.65 7.85 1.85
C ARG A 87 31.04 8.09 1.27
N GLY A 88 31.14 8.09 -0.06
CA GLY A 88 32.40 8.35 -0.78
C GLY A 88 33.40 7.19 -0.76
N SER A 89 33.01 6.02 -0.26
CA SER A 89 33.87 4.84 -0.13
C SER A 89 33.15 3.59 -0.65
N ALA A 90 33.91 2.62 -1.15
CA ALA A 90 33.36 1.32 -1.45
C ALA A 90 32.95 0.61 -0.14
N PRO A 91 31.86 -0.16 -0.13
CA PRO A 91 31.43 -0.87 1.07
C PRO A 91 32.40 -2.01 1.41
N THR A 92 32.62 -2.23 2.71
CA THR A 92 33.50 -3.30 3.19
C THR A 92 32.90 -4.70 3.03
N PHE A 93 31.60 -4.78 2.76
CA PHE A 93 30.87 -6.01 2.49
C PHE A 93 29.71 -5.74 1.53
N THR A 94 29.20 -6.80 0.90
CA THR A 94 27.98 -6.76 0.11
C THR A 94 26.90 -7.64 0.74
N LEU A 95 25.64 -7.31 0.47
CA LEU A 95 24.50 -8.10 0.90
C LEU A 95 23.74 -8.56 -0.34
N LEU A 96 23.70 -9.87 -0.58
CA LEU A 96 23.16 -10.47 -1.81
C LEU A 96 23.80 -9.91 -3.10
N GLY A 97 25.07 -9.51 -3.05
CA GLY A 97 25.78 -8.88 -4.16
C GLY A 97 25.47 -7.39 -4.35
N PHE A 98 24.61 -6.80 -3.54
CA PHE A 98 24.29 -5.37 -3.60
C PHE A 98 25.10 -4.55 -2.60
N HIS A 99 25.25 -3.26 -2.90
CA HIS A 99 25.65 -2.26 -1.92
C HIS A 99 24.70 -2.35 -0.70
N PRO A 100 25.20 -2.36 0.56
CA PRO A 100 24.36 -2.57 1.73
C PRO A 100 23.15 -1.64 1.80
N SER A 101 23.28 -0.36 1.42
CA SER A 101 22.14 0.56 1.37
C SER A 101 21.06 0.18 0.36
N PHE A 102 21.40 -0.42 -0.78
CA PHE A 102 20.41 -0.87 -1.77
C PHE A 102 19.80 -2.24 -1.41
N ALA A 103 20.59 -3.12 -0.80
CA ALA A 103 20.14 -4.45 -0.40
C ALA A 103 18.89 -4.40 0.49
N TRP A 104 18.80 -3.42 1.40
CA TRP A 104 17.63 -3.23 2.26
C TRP A 104 16.38 -2.81 1.50
N VAL A 105 16.52 -2.04 0.42
CA VAL A 105 15.39 -1.72 -0.48
C VAL A 105 14.90 -2.98 -1.18
N PHE A 106 15.83 -3.81 -1.68
CA PHE A 106 15.48 -5.08 -2.33
C PHE A 106 14.79 -6.04 -1.36
N ILE A 107 15.32 -6.22 -0.15
CA ILE A 107 14.72 -7.06 0.91
C ILE A 107 13.32 -6.55 1.26
N ALA A 108 13.15 -5.24 1.43
CA ALA A 108 11.85 -4.67 1.73
C ALA A 108 10.86 -4.82 0.57
N TRP A 109 11.32 -4.73 -0.68
CA TRP A 109 10.48 -4.97 -1.85
C TRP A 109 9.96 -6.41 -1.88
N VAL A 110 10.83 -7.41 -1.75
CA VAL A 110 10.43 -8.83 -1.69
C VAL A 110 9.52 -9.08 -0.49
N GLY A 111 9.94 -8.61 0.70
CA GLY A 111 9.16 -8.76 1.93
C GLY A 111 7.80 -8.07 1.85
N SER A 112 7.69 -6.96 1.12
CA SER A 112 6.43 -6.23 0.91
C SER A 112 5.46 -7.01 0.03
N VAL A 113 5.94 -7.54 -1.09
CA VAL A 113 5.13 -8.38 -1.99
C VAL A 113 4.60 -9.59 -1.22
N LEU A 114 5.47 -10.26 -0.46
CA LEU A 114 5.08 -11.39 0.38
C LEU A 114 4.07 -10.99 1.46
N THR A 115 4.35 -9.93 2.22
CA THR A 115 3.50 -9.43 3.32
C THR A 115 2.09 -9.12 2.82
N LEU A 116 1.99 -8.35 1.73
CA LEU A 116 0.69 -8.03 1.14
C LEU A 116 0.01 -9.30 0.62
N SER A 117 0.68 -10.11 -0.20
CA SER A 117 0.07 -11.31 -0.82
C SER A 117 -0.47 -12.29 0.23
N LEU A 118 0.34 -12.59 1.25
CA LEU A 118 -0.05 -13.47 2.36
C LEU A 118 -1.16 -12.84 3.19
N GLY A 119 -1.10 -11.55 3.51
CA GLY A 119 -2.15 -10.89 4.29
C GLY A 119 -3.49 -10.78 3.57
N PHE A 120 -3.48 -10.54 2.26
CA PHE A 120 -4.69 -10.61 1.44
C PHE A 120 -5.25 -12.03 1.39
N TYR A 121 -4.39 -13.05 1.29
CA TYR A 121 -4.83 -14.45 1.30
C TYR A 121 -5.40 -14.89 2.65
N ILE A 122 -4.71 -14.60 3.75
CA ILE A 122 -5.13 -14.97 5.12
C ILE A 122 -6.45 -14.29 5.49
N ASN A 123 -6.60 -13.01 5.12
CA ASN A 123 -7.81 -12.27 5.41
C ASN A 123 -8.84 -12.32 4.26
N ARG A 124 -8.75 -13.30 3.35
CA ARG A 124 -9.60 -13.35 2.15
C ARG A 124 -11.09 -13.29 2.45
N ASP A 125 -11.54 -13.96 3.51
CA ASP A 125 -12.96 -14.02 3.84
C ASP A 125 -13.52 -12.68 4.30
N LYS A 126 -12.65 -11.71 4.63
CA LYS A 126 -13.01 -10.35 5.05
C LYS A 126 -13.16 -9.36 3.90
N TRP A 127 -12.60 -9.67 2.73
CA TRP A 127 -12.67 -8.82 1.54
C TRP A 127 -13.32 -9.49 0.33
N LEU A 128 -13.38 -10.81 0.32
CA LEU A 128 -14.04 -11.61 -0.70
C LEU A 128 -14.63 -12.86 -0.04
N SER A 129 -15.67 -12.66 0.78
CA SER A 129 -16.35 -13.80 1.37
C SER A 129 -16.99 -14.64 0.27
N ARG A 130 -17.08 -15.95 0.49
CA ARG A 130 -17.71 -16.86 -0.48
C ARG A 130 -19.16 -16.48 -0.77
N LYS A 131 -19.85 -15.96 0.24
CA LYS A 131 -21.21 -15.43 0.10
C LYS A 131 -21.26 -14.21 -0.82
N ASP A 132 -20.37 -13.23 -0.62
CA ASP A 132 -20.32 -12.04 -1.48
C ASP A 132 -20.01 -12.42 -2.93
N TRP A 133 -19.15 -13.42 -3.13
CA TRP A 133 -18.83 -13.96 -4.44
C TRP A 133 -20.03 -14.65 -5.11
N GLU A 134 -20.76 -15.49 -4.37
CA GLU A 134 -21.97 -16.16 -4.88
C GLU A 134 -23.08 -15.16 -5.20
N GLU A 135 -23.28 -14.14 -4.37
CA GLU A 135 -24.22 -13.05 -4.62
C GLU A 135 -23.84 -12.26 -5.89
N TYR A 136 -22.56 -11.98 -6.08
CA TYR A 136 -22.06 -11.35 -7.30
C TYR A 136 -22.33 -12.20 -8.55
N GLN A 137 -22.02 -13.50 -8.51
CA GLN A 137 -22.29 -14.42 -9.61
C GLN A 137 -23.80 -14.50 -9.94
N ALA A 138 -24.65 -14.56 -8.91
CA ALA A 138 -26.09 -14.57 -9.08
C ALA A 138 -26.59 -13.27 -9.74
N LYS A 139 -26.04 -12.11 -9.35
CA LYS A 139 -26.37 -10.82 -9.96
C LYS A 139 -26.01 -10.77 -11.45
N ILE A 140 -24.80 -11.19 -11.82
CA ILE A 140 -24.37 -11.25 -13.23
C ILE A 140 -25.26 -12.20 -14.04
N LYS A 141 -25.62 -13.36 -13.47
CA LYS A 141 -26.52 -14.31 -14.14
C LYS A 141 -27.90 -13.70 -14.41
N ARG A 142 -28.48 -12.96 -13.46
CA ARG A 142 -29.75 -12.25 -13.64
C ARG A 142 -29.66 -11.18 -14.71
N MET A 143 -28.62 -10.34 -14.67
CA MET A 143 -28.38 -9.30 -15.69
C MET A 143 -28.28 -9.89 -17.09
N ASN A 144 -27.55 -10.99 -17.27
CA ASN A 144 -27.43 -11.66 -18.58
C ASN A 144 -28.76 -12.25 -19.07
N GLN A 145 -29.61 -12.74 -18.15
CA GLN A 145 -30.95 -13.22 -18.49
C GLN A 145 -31.91 -12.09 -18.86
N GLU A 146 -31.79 -10.92 -18.24
CA GLU A 146 -32.56 -9.72 -18.60
C GLU A 146 -32.11 -9.17 -19.94
N LEU A 147 -30.80 -9.10 -20.19
CA LEU A 147 -30.24 -8.67 -21.47
C LEU A 147 -30.70 -9.58 -22.63
N SER A 148 -30.69 -10.90 -22.44
CA SER A 148 -31.12 -11.85 -23.48
C SER A 148 -32.63 -11.84 -23.72
N LYS A 149 -33.43 -11.39 -22.74
CA LYS A 149 -34.88 -11.18 -22.89
C LYS A 149 -35.23 -9.86 -23.54
N GLY A 150 -34.43 -8.80 -23.35
CA GLY A 150 -34.63 -7.49 -23.96
C GLY A 150 -34.14 -7.35 -25.41
N VAL A 151 -33.49 -8.39 -25.95
CA VAL A 151 -33.06 -8.48 -27.38
C VAL A 151 -34.09 -9.25 -28.24
N LYS A 152 -35.28 -9.54 -27.70
CA LYS A 152 -36.44 -10.03 -28.47
C LYS A 152 -37.45 -8.90 -28.69
#